data_AF-A0AAQ0RWL4-F1
#
_entry.id   AF-A0AAQ0RWL4-F1
#
_cell.length_a   1.000
_cell.length_b   1.000
_cell.length_c   1.000
_cell.angle_alpha   90.00
_cell.angle_beta   90.00
_cell.angle_gamma   90.00
#
_symmetry.space_group_name_H-M   'P 1'
#
loop_
_entity.id
_entity.type
_entity.pdbx_description
1 polymer ?
#
loop_
_entity_poly.entity_id
_entity_poly.type
_entity_poly.pdbx_seq_one_letter_code
_entity_poly.pdbx_strand_id
1 'polypeptide(L)' 'KNSYQAQRVIEEVVKEKPKSRWLFLTLSTRNAIDGEHLEQSLQHLAKSFHRLTKYKKVSKNLVGFMRATEVTVNEDNGS' A
#
# COMPACT_ATOMS: atom_id res chain seq x y z
N LYS A 1 -9.84 -6.37 -13.95
CA LYS A 1 -10.01 -7.79 -13.54
C LYS A 1 -9.78 -8.04 -12.04
N ASN A 2 -8.87 -7.33 -11.34
CA ASN A 2 -8.64 -7.53 -9.89
C ASN A 2 -9.72 -6.94 -8.95
N SER A 3 -10.54 -6.01 -9.42
CA SER A 3 -11.55 -5.32 -8.60
C SER A 3 -12.62 -6.26 -8.04
N TYR A 4 -13.07 -7.24 -8.83
CA TYR A 4 -14.11 -8.19 -8.40
C TYR A 4 -13.66 -9.09 -7.25
N GLN A 5 -12.40 -9.55 -7.28
CA GLN A 5 -11.84 -10.36 -6.19
C GLN A 5 -11.64 -9.53 -4.92
N ALA A 6 -11.16 -8.30 -5.05
CA ALA A 6 -11.03 -7.38 -3.91
C ALA A 6 -12.38 -7.11 -3.25
N GLN A 7 -13.44 -6.92 -4.04
CA GLN A 7 -14.80 -6.71 -3.51
C GLN A 7 -15.27 -7.91 -2.68
N ARG A 8 -15.09 -9.15 -3.17
CA ARG A 8 -15.46 -10.35 -2.42
C ARG A 8 -14.69 -10.47 -1.10
N VAL A 9 -13.39 -10.16 -1.10
CA VAL A 9 -12.57 -10.17 0.12
C VAL A 9 -13.08 -9.12 1.11
N ILE A 10 -13.40 -7.91 0.64
CA ILE A 10 -13.96 -6.84 1.49
C ILE A 10 -15.30 -7.28 2.08
N GLU A 11 -16.20 -7.86 1.27
CA GLU A 11 -17.51 -8.35 1.71
C GLU A 11 -17.37 -9.39 2.82
N GLU A 12 -16.47 -10.36 2.68
CA GLU A 12 -16.23 -11.37 3.73
C GLU A 12 -15.60 -10.77 4.99
N VAL A 13 -14.66 -9.83 4.87
CA VAL A 13 -14.08 -9.13 6.04
C VAL A 13 -15.13 -8.35 6.81
N VAL A 14 -16.07 -7.69 6.12
CA VAL A 14 -17.17 -6.95 6.77
C VAL A 14 -18.11 -7.91 7.52
N LYS A 15 -18.40 -9.08 6.96
CA LYS A 15 -19.21 -10.12 7.63
C LYS A 15 -18.51 -10.69 8.86
N GLU A 16 -17.23 -11.06 8.75
CA GLU A 16 -16.49 -11.71 9.84
C GLU A 16 -16.05 -10.73 10.93
N LYS A 17 -15.74 -9.47 10.57
CA LYS A 17 -15.17 -8.46 11.45
C LYS A 17 -15.96 -7.14 11.38
N PRO A 18 -17.24 -7.12 11.77
CA PRO A 18 -18.13 -5.95 11.58
C PRO A 18 -17.71 -4.69 12.36
N LYS A 19 -16.85 -4.84 13.39
CA LYS A 19 -16.33 -3.71 14.19
C LYS A 19 -15.00 -3.14 13.66
N SER A 20 -14.41 -3.77 12.64
CA SER A 20 -13.16 -3.29 12.04
C SER A 20 -13.37 -1.98 11.31
N ARG A 21 -12.30 -1.17 11.23
CA ARG A 21 -12.30 0.11 10.52
C ARG A 21 -11.32 0.07 9.36
N TRP A 22 -11.72 0.69 8.25
CA TRP A 22 -10.84 0.89 7.11
C TRP A 22 -10.02 2.16 7.31
N LEU A 23 -8.71 2.06 7.08
CA LEU A 23 -7.81 3.20 7.05
C LEU A 23 -7.28 3.33 5.63
N PHE A 24 -7.56 4.46 4.98
CA PHE A 24 -6.90 4.82 3.73
C PHE A 24 -5.59 5.53 4.06
N LEU A 25 -4.47 4.97 3.59
CA LEU A 25 -3.13 5.47 3.89
C LEU A 25 -2.34 5.64 2.59
N THR A 26 -2.03 6.89 2.26
CA THR A 26 -1.14 7.24 1.15
C THR A 26 0.27 7.45 1.67
N LEU A 27 1.24 6.70 1.13
CA LEU A 27 2.66 6.88 1.40
C LEU A 27 3.35 7.42 0.15
N SER A 28 3.93 8.61 0.25
CA SER A 28 4.63 9.27 -0.86
C SER A 28 6.13 9.35 -0.60
N THR A 29 6.95 9.15 -1.63
CA THR A 29 8.38 9.48 -1.65
C THR A 29 8.61 10.76 -2.44
N ARG A 30 9.76 11.42 -2.21
CA ARG A 30 10.20 12.50 -3.11
C ARG A 30 10.39 11.96 -4.53
N ASN A 31 10.29 12.84 -5.52
CA ASN A 31 10.44 12.50 -6.94
C ASN A 31 11.70 11.65 -7.17
N ALA A 32 11.53 10.53 -7.86
CA ALA A 32 12.66 9.73 -8.36
C ALA A 32 13.26 10.45 -9.57
N ILE A 33 14.59 10.50 -9.64
CA ILE A 33 15.33 11.19 -10.71
C ILE A 33 15.38 10.31 -11.97
N ASP A 34 15.37 8.99 -11.81
CA ASP A 34 15.35 7.99 -12.88
C ASP A 34 14.60 6.70 -12.47
N GLY A 35 14.49 5.74 -13.39
CA GLY A 35 13.79 4.47 -13.17
C GLY A 35 14.44 3.54 -12.12
N GLU A 36 15.78 3.57 -11.98
CA GLU A 36 16.48 2.74 -10.99
C GLU A 36 16.19 3.26 -9.56
N HIS A 37 16.26 4.58 -9.38
CA HIS A 37 15.90 5.24 -8.13
C HIS A 37 14.42 5.06 -7.79
N LEU A 38 13.54 4.97 -8.79
CA LEU A 38 12.12 4.67 -8.58
C LEU A 38 11.93 3.26 -8.03
N GLU A 39 12.55 2.25 -8.63
CA GLU A 39 12.46 0.87 -8.14
C GLU A 39 12.99 0.77 -6.71
N GLN A 40 14.17 1.33 -6.45
CA GLN A 40 14.78 1.36 -5.11
C GLN A 40 13.85 2.05 -4.10
N SER A 41 13.21 3.15 -4.48
CA SER A 41 12.25 3.88 -3.64
C SER A 41 11.01 3.04 -3.32
N LEU A 42 10.44 2.34 -4.30
CA LEU A 42 9.30 1.45 -4.11
C LEU A 42 9.66 0.24 -3.23
N GLN A 43 10.83 -0.36 -3.43
CA GLN A 43 11.33 -1.43 -2.56
C GLN A 43 11.54 -0.93 -1.13
N HIS A 44 12.10 0.27 -0.97
CA HIS A 44 12.31 0.90 0.33
C HIS A 44 10.97 1.19 1.04
N LEU A 45 9.97 1.69 0.33
CA LEU A 45 8.61 1.88 0.84
C LEU A 45 8.00 0.55 1.31
N ALA A 46 8.09 -0.50 0.49
CA ALA A 46 7.55 -1.81 0.84
C ALA A 46 8.25 -2.39 2.09
N LYS A 47 9.58 -2.30 2.17
CA LYS A 47 10.36 -2.72 3.35
C LYS A 47 9.98 -1.92 4.60
N SER A 48 9.78 -0.61 4.45
CA SER A 48 9.41 0.29 5.55
C SER A 48 8.00 0.00 6.06
N PHE A 49 7.05 -0.23 5.15
CA PHE A 49 5.69 -0.63 5.50
C PHE A 49 5.67 -2.00 6.20
N HIS A 50 6.48 -2.97 5.75
CA HIS A 50 6.62 -4.26 6.43
C HIS A 50 7.18 -4.12 7.85
N ARG A 51 8.13 -3.20 8.08
CA ARG A 51 8.57 -2.89 9.45
C ARG A 51 7.44 -2.26 10.27
N LEU A 52 6.64 -1.39 9.68
CA LEU A 52 5.48 -0.78 10.33
C LEU A 52 4.47 -1.83 10.81
N THR A 53 4.13 -2.81 9.96
CA THR A 53 3.15 -3.86 10.31
C THR A 53 3.66 -4.78 11.43
N LYS A 54 4.97 -4.90 11.62
CA LYS A 54 5.59 -5.69 12.70
C LYS A 54 5.57 -5.03 14.07
N TYR A 55 5.34 -3.73 14.19
CA TYR A 55 5.25 -3.11 15.52
C TYR A 55 4.10 -3.72 16.32
N LYS A 56 4.36 -4.10 17.57
CA LYS A 56 3.40 -4.79 18.46
C LYS A 56 2.01 -4.14 18.53
N LYS A 57 1.97 -2.80 18.52
CA LYS A 57 0.70 -2.04 18.54
C LYS A 57 -0.05 -2.16 17.22
N VAL A 58 0.66 -2.19 16.09
CA VAL A 58 0.06 -2.33 14.75
C VAL A 58 -0.37 -3.77 14.53
N SER A 59 0.52 -4.75 14.70
CA SER A 59 0.23 -6.17 14.47
C SER A 59 -0.92 -6.70 15.32
N LYS A 60 -1.10 -6.21 16.55
CA LYS A 60 -2.22 -6.58 17.42
C LYS A 60 -3.59 -6.09 16.91
N ASN A 61 -3.63 -4.98 16.17
CA ASN A 61 -4.87 -4.34 15.73
C ASN A 61 -5.10 -4.43 14.21
N LEU A 62 -4.10 -4.84 13.43
CA LEU A 62 -4.18 -4.98 11.99
C LEU A 62 -4.84 -6.32 11.63
N VAL A 63 -6.04 -6.26 11.06
CA VAL A 63 -6.71 -7.43 10.50
C VAL A 63 -6.06 -7.84 9.17
N GLY A 64 -5.71 -6.86 8.34
CA GLY A 64 -5.09 -7.06 7.05
C GLY A 64 -4.99 -5.73 6.28
N PHE A 65 -4.40 -5.77 5.10
CA PHE A 65 -4.31 -4.61 4.21
C PHE A 65 -4.29 -5.05 2.75
N MET A 66 -4.68 -4.15 1.86
CA MET A 66 -4.46 -4.25 0.42
C MET A 66 -3.50 -3.14 0.01
N ARG A 67 -2.64 -3.42 -0.98
CA ARG A 67 -1.68 -2.44 -1.50
C ARG A 67 -1.99 -2.15 -2.95
N ALA A 68 -1.98 -0.86 -3.30
CA ALA A 68 -1.86 -0.37 -4.67
C ALA A 68 -0.65 0.56 -4.75
N THR A 69 0.02 0.56 -5.91
CA THR A 69 1.12 1.48 -6.21
C THR A 69 0.70 2.32 -7.39
N GLU A 70 0.80 3.63 -7.27
CA GLU A 70 0.58 4.59 -8.35
C GLU A 70 1.90 5.29 -8.64
N VAL A 71 2.27 5.36 -9.92
CA VAL A 71 3.48 6.05 -10.39
C VAL A 71 3.04 7.11 -11.37
N THR A 72 3.32 8.37 -11.05
CA THR A 72 3.11 9.50 -11.94
C THR A 72 4.45 9.92 -12.53
N VAL A 73 4.54 9.95 -13.86
CA VAL A 73 5.70 10.47 -14.59
C VAL A 73 5.35 11.84 -15.15
N ASN A 74 6.25 12.82 -15.01
CA ASN A 74 6.10 14.11 -15.70
C ASN A 74 6.70 13.99 -17.10
N GLU A 75 6.04 14.55 -18.10
CA GLU A 75 6.49 14.49 -19.51
C GLU A 75 7.70 15.42 -19.80
N ASP A 76 8.00 16.38 -18.92
CA ASP A 76 9.03 17.42 -19.15
C ASP A 76 10.49 16.94 -19.07
N ASN A 77 10.76 15.71 -18.60
CA ASN A 77 12.12 15.20 -18.47
C ASN A 77 12.22 13.69 -18.72
N GLY A 78 11.38 13.16 -19.60
CA GLY A 78 11.36 11.75 -20.01
C GLY A 78 12.68 11.28 -20.63
N SER A 79 13.63 10.86 -19.81
CA SER A 79 14.85 10.18 -20.22
C SER A 79 15.13 8.99 -19.31
#